data_AF-A0A1G3L0R5-F1
#
_entry.id   AF-A0A1G3L0R5-F1
#
_cell.length_a   1.000
_cell.length_b   1.000
_cell.length_c   1.000
_cell.angle_alpha   90.00
_cell.angle_beta   90.00
_cell.angle_gamma   90.00
#
_symmetry.space_group_name_H-M   'P 1'
#
loop_
_entity.id
_entity.type
_entity.pdbx_description
1 polymer ?
#
loop_
_entity_poly.entity_id
_entity_poly.type
_entity_poly.pdbx_seq_one_letter_code
_entity_poly.pdbx_strand_id
1 'polypeptide(L)'
;MKKILLINPPVYDFKLYDEWMNPLGLLFLSSILKQAGFEVIFKDYLYSRDSKRTYGRGFFKREEYDIPQDLSIMNKKYYRFGISEKEMIEDIKKLDYDLVLVGSFLTYWYQGSFEMIRILKSLHPDKPVFLGGSYATLCREHALKSGADEVISGNFNDESLKKIGKVLNTPIFKKWEEYDQYIDIQSVMDKPFLSLTLCLGCPYSCSYCASKILQPEFKLLHFPPIADFHEAYQKGIRNIAFFDDALLYCFDNLKEQVEKLNAKGLFFNYHTPNGLHIGMIDEEKALFLKNNRFKTLRFGLEAFDQTIQTNSFYKATQEKIVEGINALKEAGFQKMEIGFYLLISPFVQKEKIEETVEFLKSQRVNIHFNLFSPIPGTPDFQKLEKIYPEIKNEPLFHNDSVFMYKYPFFEPEWIQEMKRKIRGYNSVMS
;
A
#
# COMPACT_ATOMS: atom_id res chain seq x y z
N MET A 1 27.42 13.19 13.24
CA MET A 1 26.21 13.32 12.41
C MET A 1 25.03 12.92 13.28
N LYS A 2 23.89 13.62 13.19
CA LYS A 2 22.70 13.24 13.97
C LYS A 2 22.04 12.01 13.33
N LYS A 3 21.59 11.08 14.17
CA LYS A 3 21.04 9.79 13.76
C LYS A 3 19.52 9.77 13.89
N ILE A 4 18.83 9.43 12.83
CA ILE A 4 17.37 9.30 12.80
C ILE A 4 17.01 7.83 12.56
N LEU A 5 16.22 7.28 13.47
CA LEU A 5 15.67 5.94 13.36
C LEU A 5 14.31 6.00 12.66
N LEU A 6 14.14 5.28 11.55
CA LEU A 6 12.87 5.12 10.86
C LEU A 6 12.34 3.71 11.11
N ILE A 7 11.10 3.60 11.60
CA ILE A 7 10.50 2.33 11.98
C ILE A 7 9.21 2.08 11.23
N ASN A 8 9.14 0.95 10.53
CA ASN A 8 7.86 0.33 10.16
C ASN A 8 7.46 -0.67 11.26
N PRO A 9 6.38 -0.41 12.02
CA PRO A 9 6.02 -1.22 13.16
C PRO A 9 5.40 -2.56 12.75
N PRO A 10 5.33 -3.54 13.67
CA PRO A 10 4.44 -4.70 13.56
C PRO A 10 2.98 -4.25 13.37
N VAL A 11 2.10 -5.16 12.96
CA VAL A 11 0.67 -4.83 12.76
C VAL A 11 -0.23 -5.91 13.34
N TYR A 12 -1.46 -5.53 13.69
CA TYR A 12 -2.47 -6.43 14.22
C TYR A 12 -3.60 -6.59 13.21
N ASP A 13 -3.95 -7.83 12.86
CA ASP A 13 -5.00 -8.11 11.87
C ASP A 13 -5.51 -9.57 11.99
N PHE A 14 -6.56 -9.90 11.22
CA PHE A 14 -7.03 -11.27 11.01
C PHE A 14 -6.19 -12.01 9.96
N LYS A 15 -5.68 -11.29 8.95
CA LYS A 15 -4.94 -11.85 7.82
C LYS A 15 -3.94 -10.83 7.29
N LEU A 16 -2.75 -11.29 6.91
CA LEU A 16 -1.78 -10.47 6.22
C LEU A 16 -0.89 -11.34 5.32
N TYR A 17 -0.55 -10.83 4.16
CA TYR A 17 0.31 -11.48 3.19
C TYR A 17 1.24 -10.46 2.55
N ASP A 18 2.53 -10.81 2.43
CA ASP A 18 3.54 -9.95 1.82
C ASP A 18 3.38 -9.94 0.29
N GLU A 19 2.56 -9.02 -0.21
CA GLU A 19 2.46 -8.68 -1.64
C GLU A 19 3.51 -7.64 -2.04
N TRP A 20 4.78 -7.91 -1.77
CA TRP A 20 5.89 -6.98 -2.00
C TRP A 20 5.81 -5.72 -1.14
N MET A 21 5.44 -5.87 0.13
CA MET A 21 5.19 -4.74 1.02
C MET A 21 6.51 -4.12 1.49
N ASN A 22 6.67 -2.85 1.18
CA ASN A 22 7.67 -1.96 1.75
C ASN A 22 7.00 -0.67 2.23
N PRO A 23 7.47 -0.07 3.33
CA PRO A 23 6.92 1.19 3.84
C PRO A 23 7.42 2.36 2.98
N LEU A 24 6.87 2.52 1.78
CA LEU A 24 7.34 3.49 0.78
C LEU A 24 7.42 4.92 1.30
N GLY A 25 6.49 5.33 2.16
CA GLY A 25 6.57 6.64 2.82
C GLY A 25 7.84 6.82 3.66
N LEU A 26 8.25 5.80 4.42
CA LEU A 26 9.51 5.85 5.19
C LEU A 26 10.74 5.77 4.29
N LEU A 27 10.71 4.96 3.23
CA LEU A 27 11.83 4.89 2.28
C LEU A 27 11.99 6.19 1.49
N PHE A 28 10.88 6.85 1.17
CA PHE A 28 10.88 8.19 0.62
C PHE A 28 11.49 9.20 1.61
N LEU A 29 11.09 9.17 2.88
CA LEU A 29 11.70 10.04 3.90
C LEU A 29 13.19 9.76 4.11
N SER A 30 13.60 8.49 4.05
CA SER A 30 15.00 8.10 4.19
C SER A 30 15.88 8.78 3.15
N SER A 31 15.47 8.85 1.88
CA SER A 31 16.26 9.50 0.83
C SER A 31 16.42 11.01 1.10
N ILE A 32 15.36 11.68 1.56
CA ILE A 32 15.38 13.10 1.89
C ILE A 32 16.27 13.37 3.11
N LEU A 33 16.13 12.58 4.18
CA LEU A 33 16.89 12.78 5.42
C LEU A 33 18.39 12.52 5.20
N LYS A 34 18.75 11.52 4.41
CA LYS A 34 20.16 11.28 4.01
C LYS A 34 20.73 12.48 3.25
N GLN A 35 20.00 13.02 2.28
CA GLN A 35 20.41 14.23 1.54
C GLN A 35 20.47 15.48 2.42
N ALA A 36 19.66 15.56 3.47
CA ALA A 36 19.70 16.63 4.46
C ALA A 36 20.87 16.49 5.46
N GLY A 37 21.72 15.47 5.33
CA GLY A 37 22.92 15.28 6.13
C GLY A 37 22.69 14.51 7.43
N PHE A 38 21.59 13.76 7.55
CA PHE A 38 21.35 12.85 8.67
C PHE A 38 21.86 11.45 8.36
N GLU A 39 22.31 10.76 9.41
CA GLU A 39 22.49 9.32 9.37
C GLU A 39 21.12 8.66 9.58
N VAL A 40 20.71 7.79 8.67
CA VAL A 40 19.40 7.12 8.76
C VAL A 40 19.60 5.65 9.11
N ILE A 41 18.97 5.21 10.19
CA ILE A 41 18.84 3.81 10.57
C ILE A 41 17.42 3.40 10.21
N PHE A 42 17.27 2.42 9.33
CA PHE A 42 15.96 1.92 8.93
C PHE A 42 15.69 0.54 9.56
N LYS A 43 14.52 0.38 10.17
CA LYS A 43 14.06 -0.87 10.78
C LYS A 43 12.64 -1.20 10.33
N ASP A 44 12.49 -2.33 9.65
CA ASP A 44 11.20 -2.88 9.28
C ASP A 44 10.84 -4.06 10.18
N TYR A 45 10.14 -3.78 11.28
CA TYR A 45 9.74 -4.82 12.23
C TYR A 45 8.50 -5.59 11.78
N LEU A 46 7.79 -5.15 10.74
CA LEU A 46 6.78 -5.98 10.09
C LEU A 46 7.43 -7.10 9.28
N TYR A 47 8.54 -6.80 8.59
CA TYR A 47 9.19 -7.75 7.72
C TYR A 47 9.83 -8.91 8.49
N SER A 48 9.14 -10.05 8.46
CA SER A 48 9.50 -11.27 9.17
C SER A 48 8.91 -12.44 8.38
N ARG A 49 9.73 -13.33 7.82
CA ARG A 49 9.20 -14.38 6.91
C ARG A 49 9.22 -15.76 7.52
N ASP A 50 8.10 -16.45 7.36
CA ASP A 50 7.97 -17.88 7.66
C ASP A 50 7.84 -18.75 6.40
N SER A 51 7.67 -18.14 5.22
CA SER A 51 7.55 -18.90 3.97
C SER A 51 8.02 -18.11 2.77
N LYS A 52 8.49 -18.84 1.74
CA LYS A 52 8.83 -18.28 0.44
C LYS A 52 7.79 -18.73 -0.58
N ARG A 53 7.20 -17.77 -1.30
CA ARG A 53 6.30 -17.98 -2.44
C ARG A 53 6.89 -17.37 -3.71
N THR A 54 6.21 -17.59 -4.83
CA THR A 54 6.62 -17.07 -6.16
C THR A 54 6.93 -15.58 -6.12
N TYR A 55 7.95 -15.16 -6.85
CA TYR A 55 8.39 -13.76 -7.00
C TYR A 55 8.80 -13.07 -5.69
N GLY A 56 9.19 -13.85 -4.68
CA GLY A 56 9.66 -13.29 -3.42
C GLY A 56 8.55 -12.85 -2.47
N ARG A 57 7.29 -13.20 -2.73
CA ARG A 57 6.17 -13.00 -1.77
C ARG A 57 6.20 -14.02 -0.64
N GLY A 58 5.39 -13.85 0.40
CA GLY A 58 5.31 -14.80 1.51
C GLY A 58 4.32 -14.43 2.62
N PHE A 59 4.16 -15.34 3.59
CA PHE A 59 3.47 -15.02 4.83
C PHE A 59 4.43 -14.44 5.85
N PHE A 60 3.93 -13.45 6.60
CA PHE A 60 4.66 -12.90 7.74
C PHE A 60 4.65 -13.87 8.93
N LYS A 61 5.65 -13.77 9.80
CA LYS A 61 5.56 -14.35 11.15
C LYS A 61 4.36 -13.75 11.86
N ARG A 62 3.70 -14.56 12.67
CA ARG A 62 2.54 -14.11 13.45
C ARG A 62 2.40 -14.85 14.77
N GLU A 63 1.88 -14.13 15.76
CA GLU A 63 1.52 -14.64 17.08
C GLU A 63 0.03 -14.40 17.30
N GLU A 64 -0.66 -15.36 17.91
CA GLU A 64 -2.08 -15.20 18.26
C GLU A 64 -2.20 -14.15 19.36
N TYR A 65 -3.20 -13.27 19.23
CA TYR A 65 -3.42 -12.15 20.13
C TYR A 65 -4.90 -12.07 20.52
N ASP A 66 -5.17 -11.58 21.73
CA ASP A 66 -6.54 -11.41 22.21
C ASP A 66 -7.28 -10.42 21.32
N ILE A 67 -8.41 -10.87 20.77
CA ILE A 67 -9.23 -10.02 19.91
C ILE A 67 -9.74 -8.83 20.74
N PRO A 68 -9.60 -7.59 20.25
CA PRO A 68 -10.18 -6.43 20.92
C PRO A 68 -11.68 -6.62 21.18
N GLN A 69 -12.18 -6.11 22.31
CA GLN A 69 -13.59 -6.28 22.70
C GLN A 69 -14.55 -5.81 21.60
N ASP A 70 -14.22 -4.70 20.93
CA ASP A 70 -14.97 -4.11 19.81
C ASP A 70 -15.08 -5.03 18.58
N LEU A 71 -14.17 -6.01 18.47
CA LEU A 71 -14.08 -6.97 17.38
C LEU A 71 -14.54 -8.37 17.76
N SER A 72 -14.95 -8.60 19.02
CA SER A 72 -15.33 -9.92 19.53
C SER A 72 -16.42 -10.62 18.69
N ILE A 73 -17.27 -9.86 18.01
CA ILE A 73 -18.31 -10.35 17.08
C ILE A 73 -17.76 -11.18 15.91
N MET A 74 -16.50 -10.96 15.51
CA MET A 74 -15.90 -11.62 14.34
C MET A 74 -15.72 -13.13 14.51
N ASN A 75 -15.67 -13.61 15.77
CA ASN A 75 -15.42 -15.01 16.12
C ASN A 75 -14.27 -15.66 15.30
N LYS A 76 -13.17 -14.92 15.17
CA LYS A 76 -11.98 -15.30 14.40
C LYS A 76 -10.74 -15.07 15.24
N LYS A 77 -9.69 -15.83 14.94
CA LYS A 77 -8.37 -15.57 15.48
C LYS A 77 -7.85 -14.22 15.00
N TYR A 78 -7.29 -13.48 15.94
CA TYR A 78 -6.64 -12.20 15.71
C TYR A 78 -5.14 -12.39 15.96
N TYR A 79 -4.30 -11.71 15.20
CA TYR A 79 -2.87 -11.96 15.21
C TYR A 79 -2.08 -10.66 15.24
N ARG A 80 -0.92 -10.71 15.88
CA ARG A 80 0.16 -9.74 15.73
C ARG A 80 1.15 -10.27 14.69
N PHE A 81 1.36 -9.53 13.60
CA PHE A 81 2.28 -9.86 12.51
C PHE A 81 3.56 -9.04 12.62
N GLY A 82 4.70 -9.69 12.43
CA GLY A 82 6.01 -9.03 12.54
C GLY A 82 7.00 -9.82 13.39
N ILE A 83 8.15 -9.19 13.62
CA ILE A 83 9.15 -9.61 14.59
C ILE A 83 8.51 -9.64 16.00
N SER A 84 8.86 -10.63 16.84
CA SER A 84 8.28 -10.75 18.19
C SER A 84 8.62 -9.53 19.06
N GLU A 85 7.79 -9.22 20.05
CA GLU A 85 8.04 -8.08 20.96
C GLU A 85 9.42 -8.20 21.64
N LYS A 86 9.81 -9.42 22.03
CA LYS A 86 11.12 -9.69 22.64
C LYS A 86 12.29 -9.36 21.71
N GLU A 87 12.28 -9.90 20.49
CA GLU A 87 13.33 -9.66 19.50
C GLU A 87 13.44 -8.16 19.16
N MET A 88 12.28 -7.49 19.05
CA MET A 88 12.20 -6.06 18.78
C MET A 88 12.80 -5.22 19.91
N ILE A 89 12.49 -5.51 21.18
CA ILE A 89 13.08 -4.85 22.35
C ILE A 89 14.60 -5.07 22.39
N GLU A 90 15.07 -6.29 22.12
CA GLU A 90 16.49 -6.63 22.12
C GLU A 90 17.26 -5.91 21.00
N ASP A 91 16.65 -5.70 19.84
CA ASP A 91 17.24 -4.92 18.74
C ASP A 91 17.28 -3.42 19.10
N ILE A 92 16.15 -2.83 19.54
CA ILE A 92 16.05 -1.39 19.85
C ILE A 92 17.07 -0.97 20.92
N LYS A 93 17.29 -1.78 21.96
CA LYS A 93 18.27 -1.51 23.03
C LYS A 93 19.70 -1.32 22.53
N LYS A 94 20.03 -1.86 21.35
CA LYS A 94 21.37 -1.79 20.75
C LYS A 94 21.52 -0.60 19.81
N LEU A 95 20.44 0.09 19.49
CA LEU A 95 20.44 1.19 18.54
C LEU A 95 20.82 2.50 19.23
N ASP A 96 21.71 3.25 18.58
CA ASP A 96 22.05 4.61 18.96
C ASP A 96 21.39 5.58 17.97
N TYR A 97 20.44 6.38 18.44
CA TYR A 97 19.71 7.34 17.63
C TYR A 97 19.35 8.60 18.44
N ASP A 98 19.11 9.72 17.78
CA ASP A 98 18.74 10.99 18.39
C ASP A 98 17.24 11.29 18.32
N LEU A 99 16.55 10.78 17.28
CA LEU A 99 15.11 10.94 17.02
C LEU A 99 14.60 9.66 16.35
N VAL A 100 13.35 9.29 16.62
CA VAL A 100 12.67 8.19 15.91
C VAL A 100 11.39 8.65 15.23
N LEU A 101 11.19 8.24 13.97
CA LEU A 101 9.94 8.37 13.23
C LEU A 101 9.32 7.00 13.03
N VAL A 102 8.11 6.83 13.55
CA VAL A 102 7.30 5.62 13.39
C VAL A 102 6.31 5.85 12.26
N GLY A 103 6.38 5.00 11.23
CA GLY A 103 5.44 5.01 10.12
C GLY A 103 4.14 4.28 10.47
N SER A 104 3.05 4.70 9.84
CA SER A 104 1.75 4.03 9.93
C SER A 104 1.09 4.04 8.55
N PHE A 105 0.47 2.91 8.18
CA PHE A 105 -0.15 2.74 6.86
C PHE A 105 -1.67 2.68 6.97
N LEU A 106 -2.26 1.50 7.14
CA LEU A 106 -3.71 1.34 7.23
C LEU A 106 -4.23 1.87 8.57
N THR A 107 -5.41 2.49 8.55
CA THR A 107 -5.99 3.14 9.73
C THR A 107 -6.25 2.18 10.88
N TYR A 108 -6.63 0.94 10.57
CA TYR A 108 -6.89 -0.13 11.54
C TYR A 108 -5.61 -0.84 12.06
N TRP A 109 -4.42 -0.49 11.58
CA TRP A 109 -3.15 -1.03 12.09
C TRP A 109 -2.53 -0.21 13.22
N TYR A 110 -3.26 0.77 13.77
CA TYR A 110 -2.73 1.68 14.78
C TYR A 110 -2.21 0.98 16.04
N GLN A 111 -2.75 -0.19 16.40
CA GLN A 111 -2.32 -0.94 17.59
C GLN A 111 -0.81 -1.21 17.57
N GLY A 112 -0.25 -1.54 16.40
CA GLY A 112 1.19 -1.76 16.24
C GLY A 112 2.02 -0.48 16.36
N SER A 113 1.48 0.66 15.89
CA SER A 113 2.11 1.97 16.11
C SER A 113 2.12 2.33 17.60
N PHE A 114 1.03 2.08 18.32
CA PHE A 114 0.90 2.34 19.76
C PHE A 114 1.83 1.44 20.57
N GLU A 115 1.91 0.15 20.23
CA GLU A 115 2.86 -0.80 20.80
C GLU A 115 4.30 -0.31 20.65
N MET A 116 4.68 0.08 19.43
CA MET A 116 6.01 0.60 19.12
C MET A 116 6.35 1.85 19.94
N ILE A 117 5.45 2.84 19.97
CA ILE A 117 5.66 4.09 20.70
C ILE A 117 5.78 3.82 22.21
N ARG A 118 4.93 2.96 22.78
CA ARG A 118 5.01 2.53 24.19
C ARG A 118 6.38 1.92 24.51
N ILE A 119 6.88 1.03 23.67
CA ILE A 119 8.19 0.38 23.86
C ILE A 119 9.32 1.41 23.76
N LEU A 120 9.30 2.28 22.76
CA LEU A 120 10.30 3.33 22.59
C LEU A 120 10.34 4.27 23.81
N LYS A 121 9.18 4.71 24.30
CA LYS A 121 9.06 5.56 25.48
C LYS A 121 9.50 4.86 26.77
N SER A 122 9.27 3.55 26.87
CA SER A 122 9.73 2.77 28.03
C SER A 122 11.24 2.55 28.03
N LEU A 123 11.85 2.33 26.86
CA LEU A 123 13.29 2.06 26.75
C LEU A 123 14.12 3.34 26.76
N HIS A 124 13.67 4.35 26.03
CA HIS A 124 14.39 5.60 25.79
C HIS A 124 13.46 6.81 26.00
N PRO A 125 13.03 7.10 27.24
CA PRO A 125 12.03 8.13 27.54
C PRO A 125 12.41 9.54 27.05
N ASP A 126 13.71 9.86 27.04
CA ASP A 126 14.24 11.17 26.64
C ASP A 126 14.35 11.35 25.12
N LYS A 127 14.21 10.27 24.33
CA LYS A 127 14.32 10.35 22.87
C LYS A 127 12.97 10.79 22.28
N PRO A 128 12.93 11.83 21.43
CA PRO A 128 11.70 12.25 20.78
C PRO A 128 11.18 11.16 19.83
N VAL A 129 9.86 10.96 19.84
CA VAL A 129 9.14 9.95 19.05
C VAL A 129 8.08 10.65 18.21
N PHE A 130 8.24 10.59 16.89
CA PHE A 130 7.31 11.18 15.93
C PHE A 130 6.51 10.08 15.25
N LEU A 131 5.19 10.26 15.13
CA LEU A 131 4.30 9.36 14.41
C LEU A 131 3.84 10.04 13.11
N GLY A 132 3.88 9.32 11.99
CA GLY A 132 3.42 9.82 10.70
C GLY A 132 2.83 8.74 9.80
N GLY A 133 2.41 9.14 8.60
CA GLY A 133 1.85 8.26 7.57
C GLY A 133 0.33 8.38 7.40
N SER A 134 -0.27 7.45 6.66
CA SER A 134 -1.67 7.56 6.23
C SER A 134 -2.64 7.51 7.40
N TYR A 135 -2.42 6.65 8.39
CA TYR A 135 -3.24 6.62 9.62
C TYR A 135 -3.14 7.94 10.41
N ALA A 136 -1.93 8.43 10.66
CA ALA A 136 -1.72 9.71 11.36
C ALA A 136 -2.37 10.91 10.63
N THR A 137 -2.53 10.80 9.31
CA THR A 137 -3.18 11.80 8.47
C THR A 137 -4.71 11.70 8.53
N LEU A 138 -5.25 10.50 8.30
CA LEU A 138 -6.69 10.27 8.16
C LEU A 138 -7.41 10.18 9.52
N CYS A 139 -6.69 9.83 10.59
CA CYS A 139 -7.23 9.63 11.93
C CYS A 139 -6.47 10.46 12.98
N ARG A 140 -6.13 11.71 12.67
CA ARG A 140 -5.29 12.58 13.52
C ARG A 140 -5.71 12.58 14.99
N GLU A 141 -6.99 12.82 15.28
CA GLU A 141 -7.51 12.88 16.66
C GLU A 141 -7.29 11.57 17.43
N HIS A 142 -7.38 10.43 16.75
CA HIS A 142 -7.07 9.14 17.36
C HIS A 142 -5.55 8.95 17.51
N ALA A 143 -4.77 9.35 16.51
CA ALA A 143 -3.31 9.21 16.53
C ALA A 143 -2.65 10.03 17.64
N LEU A 144 -3.24 11.17 18.05
CA LEU A 144 -2.78 11.97 19.19
C LEU A 144 -2.81 11.20 20.53
N LYS A 145 -3.59 10.12 20.63
CA LYS A 145 -3.66 9.26 21.83
C LYS A 145 -2.50 8.24 21.91
N SER A 146 -1.61 8.21 20.91
CA SER A 146 -0.54 7.20 20.81
C SER A 146 0.58 7.34 21.82
N GLY A 147 0.73 8.52 22.46
CA GLY A 147 1.86 8.85 23.32
C GLY A 147 3.12 9.31 22.57
N ALA A 148 3.04 9.55 21.26
CA ALA A 148 4.09 10.20 20.51
C ALA A 148 4.25 11.67 20.96
N ASP A 149 5.47 12.20 20.90
CA ASP A 149 5.72 13.63 21.17
C ASP A 149 5.19 14.52 20.05
N GLU A 150 5.09 13.96 18.85
CA GLU A 150 4.56 14.65 17.68
C GLU A 150 3.79 13.70 16.77
N VAL A 151 2.66 14.19 16.24
CA VAL A 151 1.89 13.52 15.18
C VAL A 151 1.91 14.37 13.92
N ILE A 152 2.63 13.90 12.91
CA ILE A 152 2.74 14.53 11.60
C ILE A 152 1.60 14.01 10.71
N SER A 153 0.69 14.91 10.35
CA SER A 153 -0.45 14.62 9.45
C SER A 153 -0.20 15.29 8.09
N GLY A 154 -0.49 14.57 7.01
CA GLY A 154 -0.28 15.02 5.64
C GLY A 154 1.10 14.67 5.10
N ASN A 155 1.40 15.22 3.93
CA ASN A 155 2.68 15.04 3.28
C ASN A 155 3.81 15.72 4.05
N PHE A 156 4.95 15.06 4.08
CA PHE A 156 6.18 15.66 4.59
C PHE A 156 6.59 16.84 3.70
N ASN A 157 7.10 17.90 4.33
CA ASN A 157 7.37 19.18 3.69
C ASN A 157 8.47 19.95 4.46
N ASP A 158 8.71 21.20 4.06
CA ASP A 158 9.67 22.10 4.73
C ASP A 158 9.41 22.28 6.23
N GLU A 159 8.15 22.39 6.64
CA GLU A 159 7.79 22.55 8.05
C GLU A 159 8.18 21.32 8.86
N SER A 160 7.89 20.14 8.31
CA SER A 160 8.24 18.86 8.92
C SER A 160 9.77 18.71 9.05
N LEU A 161 10.53 19.06 8.02
CA LEU A 161 12.01 19.06 8.05
C LEU A 161 12.56 20.07 9.07
N LYS A 162 12.04 21.30 9.10
CA LYS A 162 12.44 22.33 10.07
C LYS A 162 12.17 21.90 11.50
N LYS A 163 11.06 21.19 11.73
CA LYS A 163 10.71 20.64 13.04
C LYS A 163 11.73 19.59 13.49
N ILE A 164 12.11 18.66 12.60
CA ILE A 164 13.19 17.70 12.87
C ILE A 164 14.51 18.44 13.17
N GLY A 165 14.88 19.40 12.32
CA GLY A 165 16.11 20.18 12.50
C GLY A 165 16.15 20.90 13.85
N LYS A 166 15.04 21.52 14.26
CA LYS A 166 14.92 22.18 15.58
C LYS A 166 15.10 21.19 16.73
N VAL A 167 14.45 20.02 16.67
CA VAL A 167 14.53 18.99 17.72
C VAL A 167 15.94 18.42 17.84
N LEU A 168 16.63 18.25 16.72
CA LEU A 168 17.99 17.72 16.67
C LEU A 168 19.08 18.79 16.77
N ASN A 169 18.70 20.06 16.94
CA ASN A 169 19.59 21.22 16.88
C ASN A 169 20.53 21.18 15.65
N THR A 170 19.96 20.84 14.50
CA THR A 170 20.65 20.70 13.21
C THR A 170 19.96 21.59 12.18
N PRO A 171 20.65 22.61 11.64
CA PRO A 171 20.04 23.52 10.68
C PRO A 171 19.76 22.82 9.34
N ILE A 172 18.57 23.06 8.78
CA ILE A 172 18.18 22.62 7.44
C ILE A 172 18.20 23.83 6.50
N PHE A 173 19.08 23.79 5.50
CA PHE A 173 19.28 24.92 4.59
C PHE A 173 18.56 24.77 3.25
N LYS A 174 18.42 23.52 2.79
CA LYS A 174 17.83 23.17 1.50
C LYS A 174 16.31 23.05 1.63
N LYS A 175 15.58 23.66 0.70
CA LYS A 175 14.11 23.57 0.62
C LYS A 175 13.67 22.23 0.06
N TRP A 176 12.43 21.87 0.36
CA TRP A 176 11.78 20.61 0.00
C TRP A 176 11.89 20.28 -1.50
N GLU A 177 11.65 21.27 -2.36
CA GLU A 177 11.69 21.12 -3.82
C GLU A 177 13.09 20.87 -4.38
N GLU A 178 14.14 21.22 -3.63
CA GLU A 178 15.50 21.06 -4.11
C GLU A 178 16.00 19.62 -3.94
N TYR A 179 15.37 18.80 -3.07
CA TYR A 179 15.78 17.42 -2.81
C TYR A 179 15.39 16.49 -3.96
N ASP A 180 16.26 15.50 -4.22
CA ASP A 180 15.94 14.42 -5.14
C ASP A 180 14.95 13.47 -4.46
N GLN A 181 13.68 13.66 -4.78
CA GLN A 181 12.55 12.90 -4.24
C GLN A 181 12.42 11.53 -4.91
N TYR A 182 13.14 10.52 -4.38
CA TYR A 182 13.08 9.11 -4.82
C TYR A 182 12.93 8.13 -3.64
N ILE A 183 12.63 6.86 -3.94
CA ILE A 183 12.53 5.78 -2.94
C ILE A 183 13.92 5.22 -2.61
N ASP A 184 14.32 5.27 -1.33
CA ASP A 184 15.59 4.70 -0.85
C ASP A 184 15.56 3.16 -0.84
N ILE A 185 15.87 2.55 -1.98
CA ILE A 185 15.89 1.09 -2.13
C ILE A 185 17.07 0.42 -1.40
N GLN A 186 18.12 1.17 -1.04
CA GLN A 186 19.26 0.61 -0.31
C GLN A 186 18.83 0.07 1.07
N SER A 187 17.87 0.73 1.70
CA SER A 187 17.36 0.39 3.04
C SER A 187 16.58 -0.94 3.09
N VAL A 188 16.28 -1.57 1.95
CA VAL A 188 15.50 -2.84 1.88
C VAL A 188 16.18 -3.91 1.03
N MET A 189 17.50 -3.82 0.84
CA MET A 189 18.25 -4.80 0.03
C MET A 189 18.39 -6.20 0.65
N ASP A 190 17.98 -6.38 1.91
CA ASP A 190 17.87 -7.67 2.57
C ASP A 190 16.63 -8.46 2.10
N LYS A 191 15.70 -7.80 1.40
CA LYS A 191 14.50 -8.41 0.84
C LYS A 191 14.75 -8.94 -0.58
N PRO A 192 14.07 -10.01 -1.02
CA PRO A 192 14.20 -10.58 -2.37
C PRO A 192 13.43 -9.80 -3.45
N PHE A 193 12.96 -8.59 -3.13
CA PHE A 193 12.23 -7.71 -4.03
C PHE A 193 12.48 -6.24 -3.65
N LEU A 194 12.22 -5.35 -4.60
CA LEU A 194 12.10 -3.91 -4.35
C LEU A 194 10.65 -3.48 -4.55
N SER A 195 10.28 -2.37 -3.93
CA SER A 195 9.00 -1.70 -4.20
C SER A 195 9.28 -0.24 -4.52
N LEU A 196 8.59 0.29 -5.52
CA LEU A 196 8.80 1.63 -6.05
C LEU A 196 7.46 2.35 -6.23
N THR A 197 7.55 3.67 -6.31
CA THR A 197 6.53 4.53 -6.89
C THR A 197 7.24 5.55 -7.78
N LEU A 198 6.75 5.76 -8.99
CA LEU A 198 7.29 6.71 -9.98
C LEU A 198 6.50 8.02 -9.99
N CYS A 199 5.25 7.98 -9.54
CA CYS A 199 4.41 9.13 -9.29
C CYS A 199 3.69 9.00 -7.94
N LEU A 200 3.23 10.14 -7.43
CA LEU A 200 2.36 10.24 -6.27
C LEU A 200 1.01 10.81 -6.70
N GLY A 201 -0.04 10.36 -6.04
CA GLY A 201 -1.41 10.79 -6.28
C GLY A 201 -2.07 10.12 -7.49
N CYS A 202 -3.36 10.40 -7.63
CA CYS A 202 -4.21 9.85 -8.67
C CYS A 202 -5.08 10.95 -9.27
N PRO A 203 -5.18 11.07 -10.61
CA PRO A 203 -6.04 12.06 -11.24
C PRO A 203 -7.54 11.79 -10.99
N TYR A 204 -7.90 10.53 -10.73
CA TYR A 204 -9.28 10.13 -10.40
C TYR A 204 -9.67 10.51 -8.97
N SER A 205 -10.97 10.71 -8.75
CA SER A 205 -11.56 11.07 -7.45
C SER A 205 -12.64 10.09 -7.01
N CYS A 206 -12.31 8.79 -6.98
CA CYS A 206 -13.24 7.75 -6.53
C CYS A 206 -13.76 8.06 -5.12
N SER A 207 -15.08 7.92 -4.91
CA SER A 207 -15.76 8.29 -3.66
C SER A 207 -15.31 7.51 -2.42
N TYR A 208 -14.68 6.35 -2.63
CA TYR A 208 -14.21 5.44 -1.59
C TYR A 208 -12.70 5.53 -1.33
N CYS A 209 -11.94 6.25 -2.17
CA CYS A 209 -10.47 6.23 -2.16
C CYS A 209 -9.90 7.50 -1.53
N ALA A 210 -8.93 7.34 -0.62
CA ALA A 210 -8.27 8.46 0.04
C ALA A 210 -7.05 9.03 -0.71
N SER A 211 -6.76 8.57 -1.94
CA SER A 211 -5.57 9.02 -2.70
C SER A 211 -5.52 10.55 -2.82
N LYS A 212 -6.63 11.23 -3.17
CA LYS A 212 -6.67 12.72 -3.23
C LYS A 212 -6.55 13.43 -1.87
N ILE A 213 -6.83 12.74 -0.77
CA ILE A 213 -6.66 13.30 0.58
C ILE A 213 -5.20 13.20 1.00
N LEU A 214 -4.58 12.04 0.75
CA LEU A 214 -3.19 11.76 1.09
C LEU A 214 -2.20 12.44 0.14
N GLN A 215 -2.56 12.56 -1.14
CA GLN A 215 -1.78 13.16 -2.22
C GLN A 215 -2.71 14.05 -3.06
N PRO A 216 -2.92 15.32 -2.66
CA PRO A 216 -3.83 16.23 -3.37
C PRO A 216 -3.42 16.56 -4.80
N GLU A 217 -2.13 16.46 -5.10
CA GLU A 217 -1.54 16.78 -6.40
C GLU A 217 -0.89 15.54 -7.01
N PHE A 218 -0.98 15.42 -8.34
CA PHE A 218 -0.23 14.43 -9.08
C PHE A 218 1.21 14.91 -9.28
N LYS A 219 2.19 14.10 -8.88
CA LYS A 219 3.61 14.48 -8.95
C LYS A 219 4.47 13.33 -9.42
N LEU A 220 5.38 13.59 -10.35
CA LEU A 220 6.43 12.64 -10.71
C LEU A 220 7.53 12.63 -9.64
N LEU A 221 8.02 11.44 -9.31
CA LEU A 221 9.19 11.23 -8.48
C LEU A 221 10.43 11.01 -9.34
N HIS A 222 11.58 11.32 -8.77
CA HIS A 222 12.86 10.94 -9.35
C HIS A 222 13.05 9.42 -9.24
N PHE A 223 13.78 8.87 -10.21
CA PHE A 223 14.16 7.47 -10.16
C PHE A 223 15.37 7.27 -9.25
N PRO A 224 15.45 6.20 -8.44
CA PRO A 224 16.62 5.93 -7.61
C PRO A 224 17.90 5.75 -8.47
N PRO A 225 19.09 5.97 -7.90
CA PRO A 225 20.35 5.79 -8.61
C PRO A 225 20.49 4.39 -9.24
N ILE A 226 20.92 4.33 -10.51
CA ILE A 226 21.12 3.04 -11.23
C ILE A 226 22.14 2.13 -10.54
N ALA A 227 23.10 2.68 -9.81
CA ALA A 227 24.07 1.92 -9.02
C ALA A 227 23.40 1.03 -7.96
N ASP A 228 22.33 1.53 -7.33
CA ASP A 228 21.58 0.78 -6.30
C ASP A 228 20.88 -0.43 -6.92
N PHE A 229 20.40 -0.31 -8.16
CA PHE A 229 19.82 -1.43 -8.90
C PHE A 229 20.87 -2.47 -9.31
N HIS A 230 22.10 -2.06 -9.63
CA HIS A 230 23.20 -3.00 -9.87
C HIS A 230 23.51 -3.81 -8.61
N GLU A 231 23.62 -3.15 -7.45
CA GLU A 231 23.86 -3.83 -6.17
C GLU A 231 22.71 -4.78 -5.81
N ALA A 232 21.46 -4.32 -5.93
CA ALA A 232 20.28 -5.16 -5.72
C ALA A 232 20.31 -6.41 -6.63
N TYR A 233 20.67 -6.23 -7.89
CA TYR A 233 20.78 -7.33 -8.86
C TYR A 233 21.92 -8.29 -8.52
N GLN A 234 23.07 -7.80 -8.04
CA GLN A 234 24.17 -8.64 -7.55
C GLN A 234 23.78 -9.46 -6.31
N LYS A 235 22.95 -8.90 -5.43
CA LYS A 235 22.35 -9.58 -4.27
C LYS A 235 21.26 -10.60 -4.64
N GLY A 236 20.95 -10.75 -5.93
CA GLY A 236 19.97 -11.73 -6.41
C GLY A 236 18.52 -11.22 -6.45
N ILE A 237 18.29 -9.92 -6.22
CA ILE A 237 16.95 -9.34 -6.33
C ILE A 237 16.54 -9.29 -7.80
N ARG A 238 15.35 -9.81 -8.10
CA ARG A 238 14.83 -9.92 -9.49
C ARG A 238 13.41 -9.43 -9.66
N ASN A 239 12.78 -8.91 -8.62
CA ASN A 239 11.36 -8.51 -8.65
C ASN A 239 11.23 -7.07 -8.17
N ILE A 240 10.49 -6.26 -8.93
CA ILE A 240 10.15 -4.87 -8.59
C ILE A 240 8.62 -4.75 -8.61
N ALA A 241 8.04 -4.27 -7.52
CA ALA A 241 6.61 -3.98 -7.44
C ALA A 241 6.36 -2.47 -7.46
N PHE A 242 5.50 -2.01 -8.36
CA PHE A 242 5.06 -0.62 -8.44
C PHE A 242 3.77 -0.43 -7.65
N PHE A 243 3.79 0.51 -6.72
CA PHE A 243 2.66 0.84 -5.84
C PHE A 243 2.05 2.21 -6.15
N ASP A 244 2.38 2.80 -7.29
CA ASP A 244 1.74 4.01 -7.78
C ASP A 244 0.22 3.87 -7.77
N ASP A 245 -0.50 4.92 -7.34
CA ASP A 245 -1.96 4.94 -7.42
C ASP A 245 -2.45 5.02 -8.88
N ALA A 246 -1.61 5.49 -9.79
CA ALA A 246 -1.94 5.69 -11.20
C ALA A 246 -0.72 5.50 -12.14
N LEU A 247 -0.02 4.36 -12.03
CA LEU A 247 1.25 4.10 -12.76
C LEU A 247 1.21 4.45 -14.27
N LEU A 248 0.13 4.10 -14.97
CA LEU A 248 0.03 4.32 -16.42
C LEU A 248 -0.11 5.80 -16.82
N TYR A 249 -0.38 6.71 -15.88
CA TYR A 249 -0.33 8.16 -16.14
C TYR A 249 1.10 8.68 -16.26
N CYS A 250 2.09 7.99 -15.69
CA CYS A 250 3.50 8.28 -15.90
C CYS A 250 4.16 7.22 -16.80
N PHE A 251 3.43 6.70 -17.79
CA PHE A 251 3.91 5.61 -18.66
C PHE A 251 5.22 5.94 -19.37
N ASP A 252 5.40 7.17 -19.86
CA ASP A 252 6.65 7.56 -20.54
C ASP A 252 7.85 7.46 -19.60
N ASN A 253 7.69 7.92 -18.36
CA ASN A 253 8.71 7.77 -17.32
C ASN A 253 8.96 6.29 -17.00
N LEU A 254 7.89 5.48 -16.82
CA LEU A 254 8.03 4.04 -16.61
C LEU A 254 8.83 3.36 -17.73
N LYS A 255 8.48 3.65 -18.98
CA LYS A 255 9.12 3.14 -20.19
C LYS A 255 10.60 3.48 -20.20
N GLU A 256 10.92 4.76 -20.02
CA GLU A 256 12.28 5.25 -19.97
C GLU A 256 13.12 4.57 -18.88
N GLN A 257 12.62 4.47 -17.64
CA GLN A 257 13.40 3.88 -16.55
C GLN A 257 13.61 2.37 -16.72
N VAL A 258 12.62 1.64 -17.22
CA VAL A 258 12.75 0.20 -17.50
C VAL A 258 13.74 -0.04 -18.65
N GLU A 259 13.67 0.75 -19.73
CA GLU A 259 14.62 0.66 -20.84
C GLU A 259 16.05 0.99 -20.40
N LYS A 260 16.24 2.00 -19.53
CA LYS A 260 17.55 2.31 -18.93
C LYS A 260 18.11 1.14 -18.13
N LEU A 261 17.30 0.45 -17.34
CA LEU A 261 17.73 -0.75 -16.61
C LEU A 261 18.11 -1.89 -17.57
N ASN A 262 17.29 -2.14 -18.58
CA ASN A 262 17.55 -3.17 -19.59
C ASN A 262 18.82 -2.90 -20.40
N ALA A 263 19.09 -1.64 -20.75
CA ALA A 263 20.32 -1.23 -21.43
C ALA A 263 21.59 -1.48 -20.60
N LYS A 264 21.45 -1.62 -19.27
CA LYS A 264 22.51 -2.02 -18.34
C LYS A 264 22.57 -3.52 -18.05
N GLY A 265 21.75 -4.31 -18.75
CA GLY A 265 21.64 -5.76 -18.55
C GLY A 265 20.88 -6.17 -17.28
N LEU A 266 20.11 -5.26 -16.68
CA LEU A 266 19.36 -5.47 -15.44
C LEU A 266 17.90 -5.81 -15.74
N PHE A 267 17.63 -7.09 -15.99
CA PHE A 267 16.29 -7.57 -16.37
C PHE A 267 15.48 -8.01 -15.13
N PHE A 268 14.61 -7.13 -14.64
CA PHE A 268 13.70 -7.43 -13.53
C PHE A 268 12.37 -8.03 -14.02
N ASN A 269 11.64 -8.69 -13.12
CA ASN A 269 10.22 -8.95 -13.27
C ASN A 269 9.45 -7.83 -12.58
N TYR A 270 8.42 -7.31 -13.22
CA TYR A 270 7.62 -6.21 -12.69
C TYR A 270 6.23 -6.66 -12.27
N HIS A 271 5.71 -6.05 -11.20
CA HIS A 271 4.41 -6.37 -10.60
C HIS A 271 3.66 -5.09 -10.25
N THR A 272 2.34 -5.07 -10.41
CA THR A 272 1.51 -3.87 -10.15
C THR A 272 0.40 -4.14 -9.12
N PRO A 273 0.75 -4.45 -7.85
CA PRO A 273 -0.23 -4.88 -6.84
C PRO A 273 -1.26 -3.81 -6.46
N ASN A 274 -0.98 -2.51 -6.63
CA ASN A 274 -1.92 -1.44 -6.29
C ASN A 274 -3.04 -1.24 -7.34
N GLY A 275 -2.89 -1.87 -8.51
CA GLY A 275 -3.85 -1.79 -9.61
C GLY A 275 -3.51 -0.72 -10.65
N LEU A 276 -3.77 -1.05 -11.90
CA LEU A 276 -3.68 -0.17 -13.06
C LEU A 276 -5.08 0.24 -13.51
N HIS A 277 -5.13 1.29 -14.32
CA HIS A 277 -6.36 1.75 -14.96
C HIS A 277 -6.48 1.05 -16.33
N ILE A 278 -7.37 0.07 -16.43
CA ILE A 278 -7.53 -0.73 -17.67
C ILE A 278 -7.90 0.15 -18.88
N GLY A 279 -8.65 1.23 -18.68
CA GLY A 279 -8.98 2.17 -19.74
C GLY A 279 -7.79 2.96 -20.32
N MET A 280 -6.62 2.89 -19.69
CA MET A 280 -5.37 3.48 -20.18
C MET A 280 -4.52 2.48 -20.98
N ILE A 281 -4.92 1.21 -21.07
CA ILE A 281 -4.19 0.20 -21.83
C ILE A 281 -4.59 0.27 -23.30
N ASP A 282 -3.60 0.49 -24.15
CA ASP A 282 -3.65 0.34 -25.61
C ASP A 282 -2.65 -0.72 -26.07
N GLU A 283 -2.58 -0.96 -27.37
CA GLU A 283 -1.68 -1.94 -27.99
C GLU A 283 -0.20 -1.65 -27.65
N GLU A 284 0.23 -0.38 -27.73
CA GLU A 284 1.63 0.00 -27.43
C GLU A 284 1.99 -0.35 -25.99
N LYS A 285 1.16 0.05 -25.02
CA LYS A 285 1.39 -0.21 -23.60
C LYS A 285 1.34 -1.70 -23.31
N ALA A 286 0.39 -2.43 -23.89
CA ALA A 286 0.28 -3.88 -23.72
C ALA A 286 1.54 -4.60 -24.21
N LEU A 287 2.02 -4.28 -25.42
CA LEU A 287 3.25 -4.84 -25.99
C LEU A 287 4.48 -4.50 -25.14
N PHE A 288 4.61 -3.24 -24.72
CA PHE A 288 5.69 -2.80 -23.86
C PHE A 288 5.73 -3.61 -22.55
N LEU A 289 4.59 -3.72 -21.85
CA LEU A 289 4.50 -4.45 -20.58
C LEU A 289 4.88 -5.92 -20.76
N LYS A 290 4.42 -6.58 -21.83
CA LYS A 290 4.77 -7.99 -22.09
C LYS A 290 6.26 -8.15 -22.36
N ASN A 291 6.80 -7.36 -23.29
CA ASN A 291 8.19 -7.45 -23.72
C ASN A 291 9.18 -7.16 -22.59
N ASN A 292 8.77 -6.32 -21.63
CA ASN A 292 9.59 -5.93 -20.48
C ASN A 292 9.29 -6.72 -19.20
N ARG A 293 8.71 -7.92 -19.31
CA ARG A 293 8.57 -8.88 -18.19
C ARG A 293 7.70 -8.37 -17.03
N PHE A 294 6.64 -7.62 -17.31
CA PHE A 294 5.56 -7.47 -16.34
C PHE A 294 4.86 -8.82 -16.17
N LYS A 295 4.87 -9.38 -14.94
CA LYS A 295 4.38 -10.74 -14.64
C LYS A 295 3.06 -10.76 -13.90
N THR A 296 2.67 -9.63 -13.31
CA THR A 296 1.44 -9.54 -12.53
C THR A 296 0.82 -8.19 -12.78
N LEU A 297 -0.22 -8.17 -13.61
CA LEU A 297 -1.04 -7.01 -13.84
C LEU A 297 -2.28 -7.10 -12.98
N ARG A 298 -2.53 -6.05 -12.20
CA ARG A 298 -3.80 -5.89 -11.49
C ARG A 298 -4.53 -4.69 -12.04
N PHE A 299 -5.84 -4.75 -12.08
CA PHE A 299 -6.72 -3.67 -12.51
C PHE A 299 -7.80 -3.45 -11.47
N GLY A 300 -7.98 -2.22 -10.99
CA GLY A 300 -9.08 -1.89 -10.09
C GLY A 300 -10.37 -1.72 -10.88
N LEU A 301 -11.45 -2.38 -10.44
CA LEU A 301 -12.76 -2.27 -11.08
C LEU A 301 -13.88 -2.17 -10.02
N GLU A 302 -14.65 -1.09 -10.10
CA GLU A 302 -15.95 -1.01 -9.44
C GLU A 302 -16.99 -1.83 -10.24
N ALA A 303 -18.00 -2.40 -9.56
CA ALA A 303 -19.04 -3.17 -10.25
C ALA A 303 -19.77 -2.33 -11.31
N PHE A 304 -20.13 -2.98 -12.43
CA PHE A 304 -20.73 -2.32 -13.58
C PHE A 304 -22.11 -1.76 -13.27
N ASP A 305 -22.38 -0.57 -13.80
CA ASP A 305 -23.74 -0.15 -14.07
C ASP A 305 -23.85 0.30 -15.54
N GLN A 306 -24.48 -0.55 -16.36
CA GLN A 306 -24.74 -0.27 -17.78
C GLN A 306 -25.68 0.93 -17.99
N THR A 307 -26.42 1.37 -16.97
CA THR A 307 -27.33 2.51 -17.05
C THR A 307 -26.63 3.85 -16.85
N ILE A 308 -25.37 3.84 -16.40
CA ILE A 308 -24.62 5.05 -16.09
C ILE A 308 -23.71 5.40 -17.27
N GLN A 309 -24.31 5.98 -18.31
CA GLN A 309 -23.57 6.83 -19.23
C GLN A 309 -23.13 8.09 -18.47
N THR A 310 -21.82 8.31 -18.37
CA THR A 310 -21.22 9.55 -17.84
C THR A 310 -21.57 9.90 -16.39
N ASN A 311 -20.92 9.23 -15.45
CA ASN A 311 -20.68 9.81 -14.14
C ASN A 311 -19.19 9.64 -13.83
N SER A 312 -18.54 10.69 -13.34
CA SER A 312 -17.11 10.77 -13.00
C SER A 312 -16.65 9.78 -11.91
N PHE A 313 -17.51 8.85 -11.51
CA PHE A 313 -17.29 7.83 -10.49
C PHE A 313 -16.71 6.52 -11.04
N TYR A 314 -16.85 6.23 -12.34
CA TYR A 314 -16.34 4.99 -12.95
C TYR A 314 -15.02 5.20 -13.69
N LYS A 315 -14.05 4.31 -13.47
CA LYS A 315 -12.69 4.42 -14.03
C LYS A 315 -12.58 4.13 -15.53
N ALA A 316 -13.50 3.34 -16.08
CA ALA A 316 -13.53 2.96 -17.49
C ALA A 316 -14.94 2.51 -17.92
N THR A 317 -15.29 2.68 -19.19
CA THR A 317 -16.51 2.10 -19.78
C THR A 317 -16.32 0.62 -20.08
N GLN A 318 -17.41 -0.12 -20.29
CA GLN A 318 -17.35 -1.54 -20.64
C GLN A 318 -16.56 -1.77 -21.93
N GLU A 319 -16.72 -0.90 -22.94
CA GLU A 319 -15.98 -0.96 -24.20
C GLU A 319 -14.47 -0.81 -23.96
N LYS A 320 -14.06 0.19 -23.17
CA LYS A 320 -12.65 0.41 -22.83
C LYS A 320 -12.04 -0.74 -22.05
N ILE A 321 -12.83 -1.40 -21.21
CA ILE A 321 -12.38 -2.60 -20.48
C ILE A 321 -12.14 -3.75 -21.47
N VAL A 322 -13.07 -3.99 -22.41
CA VAL A 322 -12.91 -5.04 -23.43
C VAL A 322 -11.72 -4.75 -24.33
N GLU A 323 -11.57 -3.51 -24.82
CA GLU A 323 -10.43 -3.06 -25.62
C GLU A 323 -9.11 -3.32 -24.90
N GLY A 324 -8.97 -2.88 -23.64
CA GLY A 324 -7.75 -3.08 -22.86
C GLY A 324 -7.45 -4.56 -22.60
N ILE A 325 -8.46 -5.38 -22.33
CA ILE A 325 -8.28 -6.83 -22.15
C ILE A 325 -7.81 -7.49 -23.45
N ASN A 326 -8.40 -7.11 -24.60
CA ASN A 326 -8.02 -7.66 -25.90
C ASN A 326 -6.58 -7.28 -26.26
N ALA A 327 -6.20 -6.02 -26.08
CA ALA A 327 -4.82 -5.56 -26.30
C ALA A 327 -3.81 -6.37 -25.46
N LEU A 328 -4.11 -6.65 -24.19
CA LEU A 328 -3.26 -7.50 -23.34
C LEU A 328 -3.16 -8.94 -23.85
N LYS A 329 -4.27 -9.54 -24.28
CA LYS A 329 -4.27 -10.91 -24.81
C LYS A 329 -3.52 -11.01 -26.13
N GLU A 330 -3.70 -10.05 -27.02
CA GLU A 330 -2.99 -9.96 -28.30
C GLU A 330 -1.49 -9.77 -28.10
N ALA A 331 -1.09 -8.98 -27.09
CA ALA A 331 0.30 -8.89 -26.65
C ALA A 331 0.83 -10.19 -26.00
N GLY A 332 -0.02 -11.18 -25.73
CA GLY A 332 0.36 -12.50 -25.23
C GLY A 332 0.25 -12.70 -23.72
N PHE A 333 -0.44 -11.82 -22.98
CA PHE A 333 -0.76 -12.04 -21.57
C PHE A 333 -1.76 -13.19 -21.39
N GLN A 334 -1.50 -14.04 -20.41
CA GLN A 334 -2.35 -15.17 -20.06
C GLN A 334 -3.39 -14.78 -19.00
N LYS A 335 -4.48 -15.56 -18.90
CA LYS A 335 -5.54 -15.38 -17.88
C LYS A 335 -5.00 -15.08 -16.48
N MET A 336 -3.99 -15.84 -16.05
CA MET A 336 -3.42 -15.72 -14.70
C MET A 336 -2.59 -14.45 -14.48
N GLU A 337 -2.11 -13.81 -15.55
CA GLU A 337 -1.32 -12.58 -15.51
C GLU A 337 -2.21 -11.32 -15.49
N ILE A 338 -3.47 -11.43 -15.93
CA ILE A 338 -4.46 -10.34 -15.99
C ILE A 338 -5.44 -10.50 -14.82
N GLY A 339 -5.22 -9.76 -13.72
CA GLY A 339 -6.08 -9.80 -12.54
C GLY A 339 -6.96 -8.56 -12.38
N PHE A 340 -8.23 -8.73 -12.05
CA PHE A 340 -9.15 -7.63 -11.71
C PHE A 340 -9.50 -7.65 -10.22
N TYR A 341 -9.22 -6.57 -9.50
CA TYR A 341 -9.73 -6.33 -8.16
C TYR A 341 -11.16 -5.81 -8.27
N LEU A 342 -12.13 -6.69 -8.02
CA LEU A 342 -13.54 -6.34 -7.93
C LEU A 342 -13.85 -5.85 -6.52
N LEU A 343 -14.21 -4.57 -6.41
CA LEU A 343 -14.60 -3.95 -5.14
C LEU A 343 -16.05 -4.30 -4.79
N ILE A 344 -16.24 -4.87 -3.60
CA ILE A 344 -17.53 -5.23 -3.04
C ILE A 344 -17.96 -4.11 -2.11
N SER A 345 -18.67 -3.15 -2.69
CA SER A 345 -19.07 -1.89 -2.04
C SER A 345 -20.51 -1.94 -1.55
N PRO A 346 -20.81 -1.41 -0.35
CA PRO A 346 -22.18 -1.29 0.15
C PRO A 346 -23.05 -0.33 -0.70
N PHE A 347 -22.43 0.45 -1.58
CA PHE A 347 -23.12 1.37 -2.48
C PHE A 347 -23.44 0.75 -3.84
N VAL A 348 -23.13 -0.52 -4.06
CA VAL A 348 -23.41 -1.23 -5.31
C VAL A 348 -24.35 -2.39 -5.05
N GLN A 349 -25.39 -2.51 -5.88
CA GLN A 349 -26.36 -3.59 -5.80
C GLN A 349 -25.70 -4.95 -6.02
N LYS A 350 -26.17 -5.94 -5.27
CA LYS A 350 -25.68 -7.32 -5.28
C LYS A 350 -25.72 -7.92 -6.69
N GLU A 351 -26.80 -7.69 -7.42
CA GLU A 351 -27.02 -8.19 -8.78
C GLU A 351 -25.97 -7.64 -9.75
N LYS A 352 -25.60 -6.37 -9.61
CA LYS A 352 -24.54 -5.74 -10.42
C LYS A 352 -23.16 -6.31 -10.15
N ILE A 353 -22.87 -6.69 -8.90
CA ILE A 353 -21.64 -7.40 -8.56
C ILE A 353 -21.61 -8.77 -9.25
N GLU A 354 -22.72 -9.51 -9.22
CA GLU A 354 -22.81 -10.83 -9.87
C GLU A 354 -22.68 -10.73 -11.40
N GLU A 355 -23.38 -9.78 -12.04
CA GLU A 355 -23.24 -9.46 -13.46
C GLU A 355 -21.76 -9.16 -13.82
N THR A 356 -21.07 -8.39 -12.98
CA THR A 356 -19.65 -8.06 -13.14
C THR A 356 -18.75 -9.28 -13.09
N VAL A 357 -19.03 -10.20 -12.16
CA VAL A 357 -18.26 -11.45 -12.05
C VAL A 357 -18.46 -12.30 -13.30
N GLU A 358 -19.69 -12.46 -13.79
CA GLU A 358 -19.95 -13.24 -15.00
C GLU A 358 -19.35 -12.59 -16.26
N PHE A 359 -19.39 -11.26 -16.36
CA PHE A 359 -18.67 -10.54 -17.41
C PHE A 359 -17.17 -10.83 -17.38
N LEU A 360 -16.49 -10.66 -16.24
CA LEU A 360 -15.05 -10.92 -16.14
C LEU A 360 -14.71 -12.39 -16.44
N LYS A 361 -15.58 -13.33 -16.03
CA LYS A 361 -15.42 -14.75 -16.38
C LYS A 361 -15.48 -14.98 -17.89
N SER A 362 -16.44 -14.35 -18.58
CA SER A 362 -16.57 -14.40 -20.05
C SER A 362 -15.32 -13.87 -20.75
N GLN A 363 -14.67 -12.87 -20.14
CA GLN A 363 -13.41 -12.30 -20.63
C GLN A 363 -12.18 -13.16 -20.31
N ARG A 364 -12.31 -14.30 -19.61
CA ARG A 364 -11.21 -15.22 -19.27
C ARG A 364 -10.03 -14.52 -18.57
N VAL A 365 -10.34 -13.69 -17.57
CA VAL A 365 -9.34 -12.99 -16.72
C VAL A 365 -9.42 -13.48 -15.28
N ASN A 366 -8.38 -13.26 -14.48
CA ASN A 366 -8.36 -13.63 -13.07
C ASN A 366 -9.12 -12.60 -12.22
N ILE A 367 -9.91 -13.04 -11.23
CA ILE A 367 -10.77 -12.14 -10.43
C ILE A 367 -10.34 -12.16 -8.96
N HIS A 368 -10.15 -10.99 -8.38
CA HIS A 368 -9.78 -10.80 -6.99
C HIS A 368 -10.92 -10.09 -6.26
N PHE A 369 -11.51 -10.79 -5.29
CA PHE A 369 -12.64 -10.30 -4.52
C PHE A 369 -12.14 -9.43 -3.37
N ASN A 370 -12.32 -8.11 -3.46
CA ASN A 370 -11.84 -7.14 -2.49
C ASN A 370 -13.01 -6.50 -1.76
N LEU A 371 -12.97 -6.53 -0.43
CA LEU A 371 -14.02 -5.95 0.40
C LEU A 371 -13.80 -4.44 0.55
N PHE A 372 -14.89 -3.70 0.63
CA PHE A 372 -14.87 -2.27 0.91
C PHE A 372 -14.37 -1.99 2.33
N SER A 373 -13.54 -0.95 2.45
CA SER A 373 -13.10 -0.37 3.73
C SER A 373 -13.62 1.07 3.81
N PRO A 374 -14.28 1.49 4.90
CA PRO A 374 -14.70 2.87 5.07
C PRO A 374 -13.49 3.73 5.44
N ILE A 375 -12.88 4.40 4.45
CA ILE A 375 -11.68 5.20 4.69
C ILE A 375 -12.06 6.63 5.14
N PRO A 376 -11.61 7.10 6.32
CA PRO A 376 -11.96 8.43 6.84
C PRO A 376 -11.72 9.57 5.86
N GLY A 377 -12.64 10.54 5.87
CA GLY A 377 -12.57 11.73 5.03
C GLY A 377 -13.04 11.54 3.59
N THR A 378 -13.22 10.30 3.12
CA THR A 378 -13.76 10.02 1.79
C THR A 378 -15.27 10.31 1.71
N PRO A 379 -15.82 10.68 0.53
CA PRO A 379 -17.26 10.89 0.38
C PRO A 379 -18.14 9.73 0.84
N ASP A 380 -17.72 8.49 0.60
CA ASP A 380 -18.46 7.30 1.03
C ASP A 380 -18.40 7.10 2.54
N PHE A 381 -17.25 7.39 3.17
CA PHE A 381 -17.15 7.42 4.63
C PHE A 381 -18.08 8.45 5.26
N GLN A 382 -18.20 9.66 4.68
CA GLN A 382 -19.09 10.71 5.19
C GLN A 382 -20.58 10.31 5.14
N LYS A 383 -20.96 9.45 4.20
CA LYS A 383 -22.31 8.86 4.17
C LYS A 383 -22.46 7.82 5.27
N LEU A 384 -21.46 6.94 5.42
CA LEU A 384 -21.48 5.84 6.39
C LEU A 384 -21.42 6.32 7.83
N GLU A 385 -20.64 7.35 8.16
CA GLU A 385 -20.53 7.86 9.54
C GLU A 385 -21.85 8.46 10.05
N LYS A 386 -22.76 8.87 9.15
CA LYS A 386 -24.11 9.32 9.54
C LYS A 386 -25.02 8.16 9.95
N ILE A 387 -24.77 6.97 9.42
CA ILE A 387 -25.53 5.74 9.68
C ILE A 387 -24.90 4.96 10.85
N TYR A 388 -23.57 4.91 10.88
CA TYR A 388 -22.75 4.19 11.86
C TYR A 388 -21.70 5.13 12.47
N PRO A 389 -22.08 6.03 13.39
CA PRO A 389 -21.18 7.05 13.95
C PRO A 389 -19.93 6.49 14.63
N GLU A 390 -19.98 5.25 15.12
CA GLU A 390 -18.88 4.60 15.82
C GLU A 390 -17.64 4.38 14.93
N ILE A 391 -17.79 4.28 13.61
CA ILE A 391 -16.66 4.11 12.69
C ILE A 391 -15.70 5.29 12.73
N LYS A 392 -16.19 6.48 13.11
CA LYS A 392 -15.35 7.68 13.27
C LYS A 392 -14.40 7.59 14.45
N ASN A 393 -14.81 6.93 15.53
CA ASN A 393 -14.11 6.95 16.80
C ASN A 393 -13.18 5.76 16.97
N GLU A 394 -13.49 4.63 16.34
CA GLU A 394 -12.71 3.39 16.46
C GLU A 394 -12.18 2.94 15.09
N PRO A 395 -10.89 3.20 14.78
CA PRO A 395 -10.32 2.86 13.49
C PRO A 395 -10.30 1.37 13.16
N LEU A 396 -10.45 0.46 14.13
CA LEU A 396 -10.59 -0.98 13.85
C LEU A 396 -11.81 -1.30 12.97
N PHE A 397 -12.86 -0.47 12.99
CA PHE A 397 -14.02 -0.63 12.11
C PHE A 397 -13.75 -0.21 10.66
N HIS A 398 -12.57 0.33 10.36
CA HIS A 398 -12.14 0.58 8.98
C HIS A 398 -11.61 -0.68 8.28
N ASN A 399 -11.34 -1.77 9.00
CA ASN A 399 -10.89 -3.02 8.39
C ASN A 399 -11.96 -3.60 7.48
N ASP A 400 -11.56 -4.00 6.27
CA ASP A 400 -12.44 -4.49 5.20
C ASP A 400 -13.38 -5.61 5.66
N SER A 401 -12.83 -6.54 6.44
CA SER A 401 -13.50 -7.75 6.86
C SER A 401 -14.35 -7.50 8.10
N VAL A 402 -13.91 -6.59 8.98
CA VAL A 402 -14.68 -6.16 10.15
C VAL A 402 -15.91 -5.38 9.72
N PHE A 403 -15.73 -4.36 8.87
CA PHE A 403 -16.81 -3.49 8.43
C PHE A 403 -17.92 -4.29 7.74
N MET A 404 -17.54 -5.10 6.75
CA MET A 404 -18.49 -5.89 5.96
C MET A 404 -19.16 -7.03 6.73
N TYR A 405 -18.61 -7.43 7.88
CA TYR A 405 -19.21 -8.44 8.74
C TYR A 405 -20.11 -7.81 9.80
N LYS A 406 -19.68 -6.69 10.39
CA LYS A 406 -20.41 -5.99 11.45
C LYS A 406 -21.68 -5.32 10.92
N TYR A 407 -21.64 -4.79 9.70
CA TYR A 407 -22.76 -4.06 9.10
C TYR A 407 -23.40 -4.87 7.97
N PRO A 408 -24.73 -5.11 8.01
CA PRO A 408 -25.41 -6.10 7.19
C PRO A 408 -25.74 -5.58 5.78
N PHE A 409 -24.73 -5.18 5.00
CA PHE A 409 -24.94 -4.76 3.61
C PHE A 409 -25.14 -5.94 2.65
N PHE A 410 -24.56 -7.08 2.98
CA PHE A 410 -24.71 -8.34 2.26
C PHE A 410 -24.78 -9.49 3.26
N GLU A 411 -25.42 -10.58 2.89
CA GLU A 411 -25.47 -11.78 3.72
C GLU A 411 -24.06 -12.40 3.82
N PRO A 412 -23.55 -12.73 5.03
CA PRO A 412 -22.24 -13.34 5.19
C PRO A 412 -22.06 -14.61 4.35
N GLU A 413 -23.11 -15.42 4.23
CA GLU A 413 -23.15 -16.63 3.41
C GLU A 413 -22.92 -16.32 1.94
N TRP A 414 -23.52 -15.24 1.43
CA TRP A 414 -23.34 -14.81 0.05
C TRP A 414 -21.90 -14.38 -0.23
N ILE A 415 -21.29 -13.60 0.67
CA ILE A 415 -19.87 -13.20 0.54
C ILE A 415 -18.96 -14.43 0.48
N GLN A 416 -19.18 -15.41 1.37
CA GLN A 416 -18.37 -16.63 1.38
C GLN A 416 -18.57 -17.48 0.13
N GLU A 417 -19.81 -17.58 -0.33
CA GLU A 417 -20.15 -18.31 -1.54
C GLU A 417 -19.51 -17.69 -2.78
N MET A 418 -19.56 -16.36 -2.92
CA MET A 418 -18.90 -15.65 -4.01
C MET A 418 -17.38 -15.83 -3.99
N LYS A 419 -16.75 -15.73 -2.82
CA LYS A 419 -15.31 -16.02 -2.66
C LYS A 419 -14.97 -17.45 -3.09
N ARG A 420 -15.81 -18.44 -2.75
CA ARG A 420 -15.63 -19.84 -3.13
C ARG A 420 -15.75 -20.03 -4.64
N LYS A 421 -16.80 -19.47 -5.27
CA LYS A 421 -17.02 -19.51 -6.73
C LYS A 421 -15.85 -18.90 -7.50
N ILE A 422 -15.40 -17.71 -7.10
CA ILE A 422 -14.27 -17.01 -7.74
C ILE A 422 -12.96 -17.81 -7.58
N ARG A 423 -12.68 -18.34 -6.38
CA ARG A 423 -11.51 -19.19 -6.16
C ARG A 423 -11.53 -20.43 -7.05
N GLY A 424 -12.68 -21.09 -7.17
CA GLY A 424 -12.87 -22.22 -8.07
C GLY A 424 -12.57 -21.84 -9.53
N TYR A 425 -13.16 -20.76 -10.01
CA TYR A 425 -12.94 -20.27 -11.38
C TYR A 425 -11.46 -19.90 -11.67
N ASN A 426 -10.80 -19.22 -10.73
CA ASN A 426 -9.39 -18.82 -10.89
C ASN A 426 -8.43 -20.01 -10.88
N SER A 427 -8.81 -21.14 -10.27
CA SER A 427 -7.97 -22.35 -10.22
C SER A 427 -7.92 -23.11 -11.54
N VAL A 428 -8.87 -22.87 -12.45
CA VAL A 428 -8.92 -23.52 -13.77
C VAL A 428 -7.94 -22.82 -14.71
N MET A 429 -6.94 -23.56 -15.20
CA MET A 429 -5.85 -23.05 -16.06
C MET A 429 -6.25 -22.75 -17.52
N SER A 430 -7.55 -22.74 -17.84
CA SER A 430 -8.09 -22.59 -19.20
C SER A 430 -7.96 -21.18 -19.77
#